data_AF-A0A1B6L8X7-F1
#
_entry.id   AF-A0A1B6L8X7-F1
#
_cell.length_a   1.000
_cell.length_b   1.000
_cell.length_c   1.000
_cell.angle_alpha   90.00
_cell.angle_beta   90.00
_cell.angle_gamma   90.00
#
_symmetry.space_group_name_H-M   'P 1'
#
loop_
_entity.id
_entity.type
_entity.pdbx_description
1 polymer ?
#
loop_
_entity_poly.entity_id
_entity_poly.type
_entity_poly.pdbx_seq_one_letter_code
_entity_poly.pdbx_strand_id
1 'polypeptide(L)'
;EAIQTVTTVRDFTQVFDAYAQFEELSLGKVMEDTASKPNPTEEDDVELELRLARFEHLIERRLLLLNSVLLRQNPHNVHEWLKRVKLYEGKPHDIINTYTEAIQTVTTVRDFTQVFDAYAQFEELSLGKVMEDTASKPNPTEEDDVELELRLARFEHLIERRLLLLNSVLLRQNPHNVHEWLKRVKLYEGKPHDIINTYTEA
;
A
#
# COMPACT_ATOMS: atom_id res chain seq x y z
N GLU A 1 6.52 1.57 -19.51
CA GLU A 1 6.88 0.18 -19.13
C GLU A 1 8.19 0.08 -18.35
N ALA A 2 9.30 0.67 -18.81
CA ALA A 2 10.60 0.56 -18.13
C ALA A 2 10.58 1.02 -16.65
N ILE A 3 9.96 2.16 -16.34
CA ILE A 3 9.91 2.73 -14.98
C ILE A 3 9.24 1.81 -13.94
N GLN A 4 8.40 0.87 -14.39
CA GLN A 4 7.67 -0.06 -13.54
C GLN A 4 8.39 -1.42 -13.38
N THR A 5 9.33 -1.73 -14.27
CA THR A 5 9.96 -3.06 -14.39
C THR A 5 11.42 -3.10 -13.94
N VAL A 6 12.11 -1.96 -13.94
CA VAL A 6 13.49 -1.85 -13.45
C VAL A 6 13.64 -2.38 -12.02
N THR A 7 14.71 -3.16 -11.80
CA THR A 7 15.05 -3.81 -10.54
C THR A 7 16.26 -3.18 -9.86
N THR A 8 16.96 -2.24 -10.48
CA THR A 8 18.09 -1.56 -9.85
C THR A 8 17.83 -0.07 -9.66
N VAL A 9 18.34 0.48 -8.55
CA VAL A 9 18.27 1.93 -8.29
C VAL A 9 18.97 2.71 -9.40
N ARG A 10 20.10 2.19 -9.92
CA ARG A 10 20.84 2.82 -11.02
C ARG A 10 19.98 2.93 -12.28
N ASP A 11 19.39 1.83 -12.73
CA ASP A 11 18.59 1.81 -13.95
C ASP A 11 17.32 2.64 -13.77
N PHE A 12 16.72 2.60 -12.58
CA PHE A 12 15.61 3.48 -12.22
C PHE A 12 15.99 4.96 -12.32
N THR A 13 17.11 5.38 -11.73
CA THR A 13 17.58 6.76 -11.81
C THR A 13 17.77 7.19 -13.26
N GLN A 14 18.44 6.37 -14.08
CA GLN A 14 18.64 6.69 -15.49
C GLN A 14 17.33 6.86 -16.26
N VAL A 15 16.38 5.92 -16.10
CA VAL A 15 15.08 5.98 -16.77
C VAL A 15 14.23 7.15 -16.25
N PHE A 16 14.21 7.37 -14.93
CA PHE A 16 13.44 8.44 -14.30
C PHE A 16 13.97 9.81 -14.72
N ASP A 17 15.28 10.03 -14.66
CA ASP A 17 15.89 11.31 -14.99
C ASP A 17 15.70 11.63 -16.49
N ALA A 18 15.82 10.64 -17.38
CA ALA A 18 15.52 10.81 -18.81
C ALA A 18 14.04 11.15 -19.05
N TYR A 19 13.11 10.51 -18.33
CA TYR A 19 11.68 10.79 -18.46
C TYR A 19 11.33 12.18 -17.90
N ALA A 20 11.87 12.55 -16.74
CA ALA A 20 11.66 13.85 -16.13
C ALA A 20 12.20 14.99 -17.01
N GLN A 21 13.39 14.82 -17.59
CA GLN A 21 13.97 15.80 -18.53
C GLN A 21 13.11 15.96 -19.79
N PHE A 22 12.59 14.85 -20.34
CA PHE A 22 11.70 14.92 -21.49
C PHE A 22 10.40 15.67 -21.16
N GLU A 23 9.80 15.39 -20.01
CA GLU A 23 8.58 16.06 -19.56
C GLU A 23 8.81 17.55 -19.30
N GLU A 24 9.92 17.91 -18.67
CA GLU A 24 10.33 19.31 -18.43
C GLU A 24 10.54 20.07 -19.73
N LEU A 25 11.27 19.48 -20.70
CA LEU A 25 11.48 20.10 -22.02
C LEU A 25 10.18 20.23 -22.81
N SER A 26 9.32 19.21 -22.76
CA SER A 26 8.01 19.26 -23.41
C SER A 26 7.12 20.33 -22.81
N LEU A 27 7.13 20.48 -21.48
CA LEU A 27 6.39 21.51 -20.76
C LEU A 27 6.93 22.90 -21.09
N GLY A 28 8.26 23.09 -21.02
CA GLY A 28 8.90 24.37 -21.34
C GLY A 28 8.60 24.84 -22.75
N LYS A 29 8.56 23.92 -23.72
CA LYS A 29 8.16 24.25 -25.10
C LYS A 29 6.71 24.73 -25.19
N VAL A 30 5.76 24.02 -24.56
CA VAL A 30 4.34 24.45 -24.55
C VAL A 30 4.20 25.80 -23.87
N MET A 31 4.92 26.06 -22.78
CA MET A 31 4.94 27.35 -22.11
C MET A 31 5.47 28.48 -23.02
N GLU A 32 6.56 28.25 -23.74
CA GLU A 32 7.14 29.23 -24.67
C GLU A 32 6.21 29.49 -25.87
N ASP A 33 5.62 28.44 -26.43
CA ASP A 33 4.69 28.52 -27.56
C ASP A 33 3.41 29.29 -27.15
N THR A 34 2.87 29.04 -25.96
CA THR A 34 1.71 29.77 -25.42
C THR A 34 2.04 31.23 -25.10
N ALA A 35 3.20 31.50 -24.50
CA ALA A 35 3.63 32.87 -24.17
C ALA A 35 3.95 33.72 -25.41
N SER A 36 4.38 33.09 -26.50
CA SER A 36 4.70 33.76 -27.77
C SER A 36 3.46 34.08 -28.60
N LYS A 37 2.30 33.50 -28.28
CA LYS A 37 1.04 33.78 -28.98
C LYS A 37 0.50 35.15 -28.54
N PRO A 38 0.16 36.05 -29.48
CA PRO A 38 -0.35 37.37 -29.14
C PRO A 38 -1.76 37.34 -28.52
N ASN A 39 -2.50 36.25 -28.70
CA ASN A 39 -3.83 36.04 -28.13
C ASN A 39 -4.00 34.53 -27.82
N PRO A 40 -3.45 34.03 -26.70
CA PRO A 40 -3.59 32.64 -26.31
C PRO A 40 -5.07 32.29 -26.10
N THR A 41 -5.43 31.06 -26.46
CA THR A 41 -6.79 30.55 -26.36
C THR A 41 -6.99 29.76 -25.06
N GLU A 42 -8.24 29.54 -24.64
CA GLU A 42 -8.53 28.65 -23.52
C GLU A 42 -7.99 27.22 -23.75
N GLU A 43 -7.92 26.77 -25.01
CA GLU A 43 -7.32 25.47 -25.35
C GLU A 43 -5.81 25.42 -25.05
N ASP A 44 -5.10 26.53 -25.21
CA ASP A 44 -3.66 26.63 -24.91
C ASP A 44 -3.40 26.57 -23.39
N ASP A 45 -4.28 27.21 -22.61
CA ASP A 45 -4.22 27.17 -21.13
C ASP A 45 -4.52 25.74 -20.62
N VAL A 46 -5.53 25.08 -21.17
CA VAL A 46 -5.86 23.68 -20.83
C VAL A 46 -4.72 22.73 -21.19
N GLU A 47 -4.07 22.90 -22.36
CA GLU A 47 -2.90 22.09 -22.71
C GLU A 47 -1.76 22.29 -21.71
N LEU A 48 -1.48 23.53 -21.32
CA LEU A 48 -0.45 23.85 -20.35
C LEU A 48 -0.74 23.24 -18.97
N GLU A 49 -1.96 23.39 -18.47
CA GLU A 49 -2.40 22.80 -17.20
C GLU A 49 -2.27 21.27 -17.20
N LEU A 50 -2.67 20.61 -18.29
CA LEU A 50 -2.54 19.16 -18.41
C LEU A 50 -1.08 18.71 -18.38
N ARG A 51 -0.18 19.45 -19.04
CA ARG A 51 1.26 19.16 -19.04
C ARG A 51 1.89 19.39 -17.67
N LEU A 52 1.52 20.47 -16.99
CA LEU A 52 1.94 20.76 -15.62
C LEU A 52 1.50 19.64 -14.68
N ALA A 53 0.21 19.30 -14.67
CA ALA A 53 -0.34 18.24 -13.82
C ALA A 53 0.35 16.90 -14.05
N ARG A 54 0.68 16.56 -15.32
CA ARG A 54 1.40 15.32 -15.64
C ARG A 54 2.83 15.33 -15.11
N PHE A 55 3.54 16.45 -15.24
CA PHE A 55 4.90 16.60 -14.72
C PHE A 55 4.93 16.56 -13.19
N GLU A 56 4.06 17.32 -12.52
CA GLU A 56 3.91 17.31 -11.07
C GLU A 56 3.63 15.89 -10.55
N HIS A 57 2.68 15.19 -11.17
CA HIS A 57 2.36 13.81 -10.82
C HIS A 57 3.55 12.85 -11.00
N LEU A 58 4.42 13.06 -12.00
CA LEU A 58 5.65 12.27 -12.15
C LEU A 58 6.63 12.54 -11.00
N ILE A 59 6.85 13.81 -10.65
CA ILE A 59 7.78 14.22 -9.61
C ILE A 59 7.32 13.75 -8.23
N GLU A 60 6.05 13.92 -7.89
CA GLU A 60 5.45 13.46 -6.65
C GLU A 60 5.62 11.94 -6.45
N ARG A 61 5.52 11.17 -7.54
CA ARG A 61 5.62 9.71 -7.48
C ARG A 61 7.05 9.18 -7.42
N ARG A 62 8.08 10.01 -7.55
CA ARG A 62 9.49 9.57 -7.56
C ARG A 62 9.83 8.68 -6.36
N LEU A 63 9.42 9.07 -5.16
CA LEU A 63 9.73 8.33 -3.93
C LEU A 63 9.00 6.98 -3.89
N LEU A 64 7.74 6.93 -4.31
CA LEU A 64 6.95 5.69 -4.39
C LEU A 64 7.51 4.72 -5.45
N LEU A 65 7.93 5.25 -6.61
CA LEU A 65 8.54 4.45 -7.67
C LEU A 65 9.90 3.89 -7.22
N LEU A 66 10.74 4.71 -6.59
CA LEU A 66 12.00 4.25 -6.02
C LEU A 66 11.80 3.18 -4.94
N ASN A 67 10.85 3.40 -4.02
CA ASN A 67 10.52 2.41 -3.00
C ASN A 67 10.02 1.09 -3.63
N SER A 68 9.27 1.16 -4.73
CA SER A 68 8.87 -0.03 -5.49
C SER A 68 10.06 -0.80 -6.05
N VAL A 69 11.12 -0.11 -6.52
CA VAL A 69 12.36 -0.75 -6.97
C VAL A 69 13.04 -1.47 -5.80
N LEU A 70 13.14 -0.82 -4.64
CA LEU A 70 13.77 -1.41 -3.45
C LEU A 70 13.02 -2.66 -2.94
N LEU A 71 11.68 -2.64 -3.01
CA LEU A 71 10.87 -3.81 -2.66
C LEU A 71 10.96 -4.93 -3.70
N ARG A 72 11.13 -4.63 -4.99
CA ARG A 72 11.46 -5.65 -6.01
C ARG A 72 12.83 -6.27 -5.78
N GLN A 73 13.81 -5.49 -5.32
CA GLN A 73 15.15 -5.99 -4.98
C GLN A 73 15.11 -6.91 -3.77
N ASN A 74 14.40 -6.52 -2.73
CA ASN A 74 14.25 -7.30 -1.51
C ASN A 74 12.81 -7.20 -0.97
N PRO A 75 11.94 -8.15 -1.35
CA PRO A 75 10.56 -8.18 -0.88
C PRO A 75 10.43 -8.42 0.63
N HIS A 76 11.48 -8.90 1.30
CA HIS A 76 11.50 -9.14 2.74
C HIS A 76 12.01 -7.93 3.54
N ASN A 77 12.27 -6.79 2.89
CA ASN A 77 12.73 -5.58 3.57
C ASN A 77 11.58 -4.85 4.27
N VAL A 78 11.36 -5.19 5.54
CA VAL A 78 10.34 -4.57 6.41
C VAL A 78 10.48 -3.05 6.47
N HIS A 79 11.70 -2.52 6.49
CA HIS A 79 11.92 -1.07 6.56
C HIS A 79 11.33 -0.36 5.33
N GLU A 80 11.49 -0.92 4.13
CA GLU A 80 10.94 -0.34 2.91
C GLU A 80 9.41 -0.48 2.84
N TRP A 81 8.84 -1.56 3.38
CA TRP A 81 7.37 -1.67 3.53
C TRP A 81 6.81 -0.57 4.45
N LEU A 82 7.42 -0.36 5.61
CA LEU A 82 6.99 0.69 6.55
C LEU A 82 7.23 2.10 5.99
N LYS A 83 8.30 2.29 5.21
CA LYS A 83 8.51 3.54 4.48
C LYS A 83 7.43 3.78 3.44
N ARG A 84 6.99 2.74 2.73
CA ARG A 84 5.89 2.82 1.75
C ARG A 84 4.58 3.27 2.40
N VAL A 85 4.27 2.74 3.58
CA VAL A 85 3.11 3.17 4.37
C VAL A 85 3.15 4.67 4.63
N LYS A 86 4.31 5.21 5.04
CA LYS A 86 4.48 6.66 5.26
C LYS A 86 4.31 7.47 3.96
N LEU A 87 4.75 6.93 2.82
CA LEU A 87 4.57 7.60 1.52
C LEU A 87 3.10 7.63 1.05
N TYR A 88 2.25 6.75 1.60
CA TYR A 88 0.81 6.73 1.35
C TYR A 88 0.00 7.41 2.46
N GLU A 89 0.62 8.29 3.25
CA GLU A 89 -0.10 9.08 4.25
C GLU A 89 -1.32 9.79 3.64
N GLY A 90 -2.45 9.76 4.36
CA GLY A 90 -3.74 10.27 3.86
C GLY A 90 -4.47 9.36 2.88
N LYS A 91 -3.88 8.23 2.45
CA LYS A 91 -4.49 7.25 1.53
C LYS A 91 -4.71 5.90 2.24
N PRO A 92 -5.77 5.77 3.06
CA PRO A 92 -5.96 4.59 3.92
C PRO A 92 -6.05 3.27 3.13
N HIS A 93 -6.66 3.29 1.95
CA HIS A 93 -6.75 2.09 1.10
C HIS A 93 -5.37 1.60 0.63
N ASP A 94 -4.48 2.51 0.21
CA ASP A 94 -3.13 2.17 -0.22
C ASP A 94 -2.26 1.68 0.96
N ILE A 95 -2.46 2.26 2.16
CA ILE A 95 -1.80 1.80 3.38
C ILE A 95 -2.21 0.37 3.73
N ILE A 96 -3.52 0.07 3.74
CA ILE A 96 -4.05 -1.26 4.02
C ILE A 96 -3.53 -2.29 3.02
N ASN A 97 -3.52 -1.94 1.72
CA ASN A 97 -2.97 -2.81 0.68
C ASN A 97 -1.48 -3.07 0.89
N THR A 98 -0.72 -2.04 1.26
CA THR A 98 0.72 -2.16 1.54
C THR A 98 1.00 -3.10 2.71
N TYR A 99 0.25 -2.98 3.82
CA TYR A 99 0.40 -3.90 4.96
C TYR A 99 -0.02 -5.33 4.60
N THR A 100 -1.10 -5.48 3.86
CA THR A 100 -1.60 -6.80 3.43
C THR A 100 -0.58 -7.51 2.54
N GLU A 101 -0.02 -6.80 1.55
CA GLU A 101 1.03 -7.30 0.67
C GLU A 101 2.30 -7.66 1.46
N ALA A 102 2.71 -6.80 2.39
CA ALA A 102 3.86 -7.06 3.25
C ALA A 102 3.69 -8.34 4.10
N ILE A 103 2.52 -8.54 4.74
CA ILE A 103 2.21 -9.73 5.54
C ILE A 103 2.22 -11.02 4.71
N GLN A 104 1.77 -10.95 3.46
CA GLN A 104 1.80 -12.08 2.53
C GLN A 104 3.22 -12.39 2.02
N THR A 105 4.05 -11.36 1.92
CA THR A 105 5.40 -11.44 1.33
C THR A 105 6.48 -11.85 2.32
N VAL A 106 6.44 -11.36 3.56
CA VAL A 106 7.47 -11.69 4.55
C VAL A 106 7.40 -13.15 4.97
N THR A 107 8.59 -13.75 5.13
CA THR A 107 8.75 -15.18 5.39
C THR A 107 9.30 -15.48 6.77
N THR A 108 9.81 -14.49 7.52
CA THR A 108 10.27 -14.72 8.90
C THR A 108 9.22 -14.30 9.92
N VAL A 109 9.16 -15.03 11.04
CA VAL A 109 8.26 -14.68 12.16
C VAL A 109 8.56 -13.29 12.69
N ARG A 110 9.84 -12.91 12.80
CA ARG A 110 10.25 -11.58 13.25
C ARG A 110 9.72 -10.50 12.32
N ASP A 111 9.93 -10.65 11.02
CA ASP A 111 9.53 -9.65 10.03
C ASP A 111 8.00 -9.55 9.95
N PHE A 112 7.30 -10.70 10.02
CA PHE A 112 5.86 -10.75 10.17
C PHE A 112 5.37 -10.00 11.41
N THR A 113 5.94 -10.26 12.59
CA THR A 113 5.55 -9.60 13.84
C THR A 113 5.73 -8.10 13.72
N GLN A 114 6.84 -7.61 13.17
CA GLN A 114 7.08 -6.18 12.98
C GLN A 114 6.03 -5.52 12.07
N VAL A 115 5.72 -6.14 10.93
CA VAL A 115 4.71 -5.62 9.98
C VAL A 115 3.32 -5.68 10.60
N PHE A 116 2.97 -6.80 11.24
CA PHE A 116 1.66 -7.00 11.85
C PHE A 116 1.42 -6.02 12.99
N ASP A 117 2.39 -5.84 13.88
CA ASP A 117 2.26 -4.94 15.02
C ASP A 117 2.11 -3.48 14.54
N ALA A 118 2.86 -3.08 13.50
CA ALA A 118 2.69 -1.77 12.86
C ALA A 118 1.30 -1.62 12.19
N TYR A 119 0.79 -2.69 11.56
CA TYR A 119 -0.54 -2.66 10.96
C TYR A 119 -1.64 -2.55 12.02
N ALA A 120 -1.56 -3.33 13.10
CA ALA A 120 -2.48 -3.27 14.22
C ALA A 120 -2.50 -1.87 14.87
N GLN A 121 -1.33 -1.26 15.09
CA GLN A 121 -1.23 0.10 15.60
C GLN A 121 -1.87 1.13 14.66
N PHE A 122 -1.68 0.98 13.34
CA PHE A 122 -2.32 1.86 12.36
C PHE A 122 -3.86 1.76 12.41
N GLU A 123 -4.39 0.54 12.48
CA GLU A 123 -5.84 0.31 12.58
C GLU A 123 -6.40 0.84 13.91
N GLU A 124 -5.71 0.61 15.02
CA GLU A 124 -6.07 1.12 16.35
C GLU A 124 -6.10 2.66 16.38
N LEU A 125 -5.07 3.33 15.85
CA LEU A 125 -5.04 4.80 15.75
C LEU A 125 -6.13 5.34 14.82
N SER A 126 -6.37 4.66 13.70
CA SER A 126 -7.43 5.05 12.76
C SER A 126 -8.82 4.92 13.39
N LEU A 127 -9.04 3.84 14.15
CA LEU A 127 -10.26 3.63 14.92
C LEU A 127 -10.43 4.68 16.01
N GLY A 128 -9.38 4.94 16.80
CA GLY A 128 -9.39 5.95 17.86
C GLY A 128 -9.72 7.35 17.33
N LYS A 129 -9.17 7.71 16.17
CA LYS A 129 -9.50 8.97 15.49
C LYS A 129 -10.98 9.06 15.11
N VAL A 130 -11.54 8.00 14.52
CA VAL A 130 -12.97 7.98 14.16
C VAL A 130 -13.84 8.07 15.41
N MET A 131 -13.47 7.38 16.50
CA MET A 131 -14.18 7.48 17.77
C MET A 131 -14.17 8.90 18.36
N GLU A 132 -13.01 9.57 18.34
CA GLU A 132 -12.84 10.95 18.81
C GLU A 132 -13.63 11.95 17.94
N ASP A 133 -13.55 11.80 16.62
CA ASP A 133 -14.28 12.61 15.65
C ASP A 133 -15.80 12.46 15.83
N THR A 134 -16.30 11.23 16.03
CA THR A 134 -17.72 10.96 16.29
C THR A 134 -18.17 11.50 17.65
N ALA A 135 -17.37 11.33 18.71
CA ALA A 135 -17.68 11.84 20.05
C ALA A 135 -17.69 13.38 20.12
N SER A 136 -16.91 14.05 19.27
CA SER A 136 -16.85 15.51 19.19
C SER A 136 -18.04 16.13 18.46
N LYS A 137 -18.80 15.34 17.69
CA LYS A 137 -19.99 15.83 16.97
C LYS A 137 -21.17 15.98 17.94
N PRO A 138 -21.82 17.16 18.01
CA PRO A 138 -22.93 17.40 18.93
C PRO A 138 -24.19 16.58 18.58
N ASN A 139 -24.29 16.08 17.35
CA ASN A 139 -25.37 15.22 16.89
C ASN A 139 -24.80 14.21 15.87
N PRO A 140 -24.23 13.08 16.34
CA PRO A 140 -23.70 12.05 15.45
C PRO A 140 -24.81 11.47 14.58
N THR A 141 -24.46 11.14 13.34
CA THR A 141 -25.40 10.58 12.36
C THR A 141 -25.36 9.05 12.38
N GLU A 142 -26.39 8.40 11.84
CA GLU A 142 -26.34 6.94 11.62
C GLU A 142 -25.14 6.53 10.74
N GLU A 143 -24.71 7.39 9.82
CA GLU A 143 -23.51 7.15 8.99
C GLU A 143 -22.22 7.11 9.83
N ASP A 144 -22.13 7.92 10.89
CA ASP A 144 -20.98 7.94 11.80
C ASP A 144 -20.90 6.66 12.62
N ASP A 145 -22.05 6.15 13.07
CA ASP A 145 -22.16 4.89 13.81
C ASP A 145 -21.79 3.69 12.91
N VAL A 146 -22.25 3.69 11.67
CA VAL A 146 -21.93 2.64 10.68
C VAL A 146 -20.43 2.64 10.33
N GLU A 147 -19.82 3.82 10.13
CA GLU A 147 -18.37 3.90 9.88
C GLU A 147 -17.59 3.37 11.09
N LEU A 148 -17.99 3.72 12.32
CA LEU A 148 -17.34 3.21 13.52
C LEU A 148 -17.46 1.68 13.64
N GLU A 149 -18.65 1.11 13.41
CA GLU A 149 -18.87 -0.34 13.44
C GLU A 149 -18.03 -1.05 12.38
N LEU A 150 -17.97 -0.53 11.15
CA LEU A 150 -17.14 -1.09 10.09
C LEU A 150 -15.65 -1.05 10.44
N ARG A 151 -15.18 0.04 11.07
CA ARG A 151 -13.80 0.18 11.53
C ARG A 151 -13.47 -0.82 12.64
N LEU A 152 -14.37 -0.97 13.62
CA LEU A 152 -14.25 -1.96 14.70
C LEU A 152 -14.16 -3.38 14.14
N ALA A 153 -15.12 -3.76 13.29
CA ALA A 153 -15.16 -5.08 12.68
C ALA A 153 -13.88 -5.39 11.87
N ARG A 154 -13.33 -4.40 11.15
CA ARG A 154 -12.06 -4.57 10.43
C ARG A 154 -10.90 -4.80 11.38
N PHE A 155 -10.81 -4.04 12.47
CA PHE A 155 -9.75 -4.19 13.47
C PHE A 155 -9.84 -5.55 14.18
N GLU A 156 -11.01 -5.93 14.65
CA GLU A 156 -11.26 -7.24 15.28
C GLU A 156 -10.86 -8.39 14.35
N HIS A 157 -11.32 -8.34 13.09
CA HIS A 157 -10.96 -9.34 12.09
C HIS A 157 -9.44 -9.43 11.84
N LEU A 158 -8.72 -8.31 11.87
CA LEU A 158 -7.26 -8.32 11.76
C LEU A 158 -6.61 -9.05 12.95
N ILE A 159 -7.06 -8.74 14.17
CA ILE A 159 -6.51 -9.31 15.40
C ILE A 159 -6.81 -10.81 15.49
N GLU A 160 -8.03 -11.23 15.20
CA GLU A 160 -8.43 -12.64 15.18
C GLU A 160 -7.60 -13.47 14.19
N ARG A 161 -7.25 -12.88 13.04
CA ARG A 161 -6.46 -13.55 12.01
C ARG A 161 -4.98 -13.65 12.33
N ARG A 162 -4.46 -13.04 13.40
CA ARG A 162 -3.02 -13.04 13.72
C ARG A 162 -2.42 -14.43 13.76
N LEU A 163 -3.07 -15.38 14.45
CA LEU A 163 -2.59 -16.75 14.59
C LEU A 163 -2.59 -17.50 13.24
N LEU A 164 -3.62 -17.27 12.43
CA LEU A 164 -3.76 -17.84 11.09
C LEU A 164 -2.69 -17.30 10.13
N LEU A 165 -2.41 -16.00 10.19
CA LEU A 165 -1.37 -15.36 9.39
C LEU A 165 0.02 -15.83 9.83
N LEU A 166 0.28 -15.92 11.14
CA LEU A 166 1.52 -16.46 11.69
C LEU A 166 1.75 -17.92 11.27
N ASN A 167 0.74 -18.76 11.37
CA ASN A 167 0.82 -20.15 10.90
C ASN A 167 1.09 -20.19 9.38
N SER A 168 0.51 -19.28 8.60
CA SER A 168 0.82 -19.15 7.16
C SER A 168 2.30 -18.81 6.92
N VAL A 169 2.92 -17.96 7.75
CA VAL A 169 4.37 -17.67 7.68
C VAL A 169 5.18 -18.94 7.96
N LEU A 170 4.84 -19.70 9.00
CA LEU A 170 5.54 -20.93 9.36
C LEU A 170 5.44 -22.00 8.25
N LEU A 171 4.28 -22.12 7.61
CA LEU A 171 4.08 -23.01 6.47
C LEU A 171 4.82 -22.54 5.22
N ARG A 172 4.94 -21.23 4.97
CA ARG A 172 5.81 -20.70 3.90
C ARG A 172 7.29 -21.01 4.14
N GLN A 173 7.73 -21.01 5.41
CA GLN A 173 9.10 -21.38 5.76
C GLN A 173 9.37 -22.87 5.55
N ASN A 174 8.43 -23.73 5.94
CA ASN A 174 8.55 -25.17 5.78
C ASN A 174 7.18 -25.78 5.42
N PRO A 175 6.87 -25.94 4.13
CA PRO A 175 5.62 -26.52 3.66
C PRO A 175 5.43 -27.98 4.07
N HIS A 176 6.50 -28.70 4.42
CA HIS A 176 6.42 -30.10 4.83
C HIS A 176 6.23 -30.28 6.35
N ASN A 177 6.01 -29.19 7.08
CA ASN A 177 5.79 -29.25 8.53
C ASN A 177 4.35 -29.69 8.84
N VAL A 178 4.15 -31.02 8.93
CA VAL A 178 2.86 -31.64 9.26
C VAL A 178 2.27 -31.09 10.57
N HIS A 179 3.11 -30.75 11.55
CA HIS A 179 2.63 -30.20 12.81
C HIS A 179 1.96 -28.83 12.64
N GLU A 180 2.51 -27.97 11.77
CA GLU A 180 1.91 -26.68 11.46
C GLU A 180 0.64 -26.81 10.61
N TRP A 181 0.55 -27.81 9.73
CA TRP A 181 -0.70 -28.13 9.03
C TRP A 181 -1.81 -28.59 10.00
N LEU A 182 -1.48 -29.46 10.96
CA LEU A 182 -2.43 -29.88 12.00
C LEU A 182 -2.86 -28.72 12.90
N LYS A 183 -1.95 -27.77 13.20
CA LYS A 183 -2.33 -26.53 13.88
C LYS A 183 -3.29 -25.69 13.03
N ARG A 184 -3.07 -25.58 11.72
CA ARG A 184 -3.95 -24.84 10.81
C ARG A 184 -5.37 -25.39 10.81
N VAL A 185 -5.52 -26.71 10.81
CA VAL A 185 -6.83 -27.37 10.92
C VAL A 185 -7.55 -26.98 12.22
N LYS A 186 -6.83 -26.94 13.36
CA LYS A 186 -7.40 -26.48 14.63
C LYS A 186 -7.80 -25.00 14.60
N LEU A 187 -7.03 -24.15 13.92
CA LEU A 187 -7.36 -22.73 13.77
C LEU A 187 -8.62 -22.50 12.91
N TYR A 188 -8.99 -23.48 12.07
CA TYR A 188 -10.24 -23.47 11.29
C TYR A 188 -11.37 -24.27 11.93
N GLU A 189 -11.30 -24.55 13.24
CA GLU A 189 -12.38 -25.23 13.95
C GLU A 189 -13.74 -24.51 13.73
N GLY A 190 -14.77 -25.28 13.40
CA GLY A 190 -16.08 -24.74 13.01
C GLY A 190 -16.22 -24.29 11.55
N LYS A 191 -15.14 -24.33 10.74
CA LYS A 191 -15.13 -23.97 9.31
C LYS A 191 -14.78 -25.18 8.43
N PRO A 192 -15.74 -26.08 8.15
CA PRO A 192 -15.46 -27.35 7.49
C PRO A 192 -14.87 -27.19 6.08
N HIS A 193 -15.26 -26.16 5.33
CA HIS A 193 -14.70 -25.89 4.01
C HIS A 193 -13.21 -25.53 4.06
N ASP A 194 -12.81 -24.67 5.01
CA ASP A 194 -11.41 -24.28 5.17
C ASP A 194 -10.54 -25.43 5.68
N ILE A 195 -11.10 -26.31 6.53
CA ILE A 195 -10.45 -27.54 6.97
C ILE A 195 -10.17 -28.48 5.76
N ILE A 196 -11.17 -28.69 4.89
CA ILE A 196 -11.01 -29.54 3.69
C ILE A 196 -9.94 -28.96 2.76
N ASN A 197 -9.98 -27.65 2.50
CA ASN A 197 -8.98 -26.98 1.68
C ASN A 197 -7.57 -27.12 2.28
N THR A 198 -7.45 -26.96 3.60
CA THR A 198 -6.16 -27.14 4.30
C THR A 198 -5.57 -28.53 4.08
N TYR A 199 -6.39 -29.59 4.07
CA TYR A 199 -5.91 -30.94 3.77
C TYR A 199 -5.62 -31.18 2.28
N THR A 200 -6.20 -30.39 1.39
CA THR A 200 -5.97 -30.49 -0.06
C THR A 200 -4.70 -29.74 -0.48
N GLU A 201 -4.36 -28.67 0.24
CA GLU A 201 -3.17 -27.84 0.03
C GLU A 201 -1.88 -28.40 0.67
N ALA A 202 -2.01 -29.30 1.64
CA ALA A 202 -0.91 -29.93 2.39
C ALA A 202 -0.21 -31.06 1.62
#